data_AF-A0A3M1D7L2-F1
#
_entry.id   AF-A0A3M1D7L2-F1
#
_cell.length_a   1.000
_cell.length_b   1.000
_cell.length_c   1.000
_cell.angle_alpha   90.00
_cell.angle_beta   90.00
_cell.angle_gamma   90.00
#
_symmetry.space_group_name_H-M   'P 1'
#
loop_
_entity.id
_entity.type
_entity.pdbx_description
1 polymer ?
#
loop_
_entity_poly.entity_id
_entity_poly.type
_entity_poly.pdbx_seq_one_letter_code
_entity_poly.pdbx_strand_id
1 'polypeptide(L)'
;MPPTLTLALLLAACTDKSDHDSGPASPSSATWLQGAGYSWELFNHRVSHVEWGVGEAGAETAIIGGTSTTGVSPDLPDDCDPDTCDELPFRDDAAVTVRWVRATSSTVSFTTATASLVVGADGGEASVAVDLPDGATGDSFALLRRLALDTDQPLTGGEACYTPAYGWHPRRIFVELGTPVATDGGVSIPVRAGFDAGESLEEIRQCIDKVNEQAQVAFTVEMVVVTTPAAWDHQDVRHSMSYTYGDGPANPDEQPDPDLSERPLALDLDAPLVGWSRLDWRFMVDDPDGRGAYIRSLSFDADADQGYASGHATNYSPITQLTGFDYTFEGTVVGFELPDGEADRGTAAGTVPAELDDEGRAVVQVLGW
;
A
#
# COMPACT_ATOMS: atom_id res chain seq x y z
N MET A 1 2.96 31.56 17.89
CA MET A 1 3.02 30.79 16.64
C MET A 1 4.48 30.65 16.24
N PRO A 2 5.16 29.58 16.64
CA PRO A 2 6.47 29.25 16.08
C PRO A 2 6.29 28.43 14.78
N PRO A 3 7.23 28.49 13.84
CA PRO A 3 7.18 27.72 12.61
C PRO A 3 7.57 26.25 12.86
N THR A 4 6.79 25.33 12.31
CA THR A 4 7.09 23.89 12.27
C THR A 4 8.25 23.67 11.29
N LEU A 5 9.34 23.08 11.79
CA LEU A 5 10.54 22.75 11.02
C LEU A 5 10.36 21.33 10.46
N THR A 6 10.20 21.19 9.15
CA THR A 6 10.28 19.91 8.45
C THR A 6 11.75 19.50 8.35
N LEU A 7 12.17 18.50 9.14
CA LEU A 7 13.53 17.97 9.11
C LEU A 7 13.57 16.75 8.17
N ALA A 8 14.02 16.96 6.92
CA ALA A 8 14.38 15.87 6.02
C ALA A 8 15.79 15.37 6.40
N LEU A 9 15.89 14.14 6.90
CA LEU A 9 17.17 13.51 7.23
C LEU A 9 17.70 12.78 5.98
N LEU A 10 18.59 13.42 5.22
CA LEU A 10 19.37 12.74 4.17
C LEU A 10 20.59 12.06 4.80
N LEU A 11 20.62 10.73 4.80
CA LEU A 11 21.82 9.93 5.05
C LEU A 11 22.49 9.65 3.69
N ALA A 12 23.52 10.42 3.36
CA ALA A 12 24.41 10.13 2.23
C ALA A 12 25.55 9.21 2.70
N ALA A 13 25.63 7.99 2.18
CA ALA A 13 26.77 7.11 2.36
C ALA A 13 27.77 7.34 1.22
N CYS A 14 28.98 7.82 1.54
CA CYS A 14 30.08 7.91 0.58
C CYS A 14 30.80 6.56 0.49
N THR A 15 30.87 5.95 -0.69
CA THR A 15 31.72 4.79 -0.97
C THR A 15 32.95 5.18 -1.77
N ASP A 16 34.09 4.60 -1.37
CA ASP A 16 35.44 4.84 -1.86
C ASP A 16 35.63 4.26 -3.27
N LYS A 17 36.23 5.03 -4.19
CA LYS A 17 36.35 4.68 -5.62
C LYS A 17 37.70 4.02 -5.87
N SER A 18 37.75 2.68 -5.78
CA SER A 18 38.92 1.88 -6.20
C SER A 18 38.76 1.37 -7.62
N ASP A 19 39.77 1.65 -8.47
CA ASP A 19 39.90 1.20 -9.86
C ASP A 19 39.73 -0.33 -10.00
N HIS A 20 38.79 -0.79 -10.84
CA HIS A 20 38.60 -2.20 -11.16
C HIS A 20 38.67 -2.51 -12.66
N ASP A 21 39.47 -3.55 -12.93
CA ASP A 21 39.55 -4.37 -14.14
C ASP A 21 38.18 -4.58 -14.82
N SER A 22 38.11 -4.25 -16.11
CA SER A 22 36.94 -4.50 -16.97
C SER A 22 36.83 -5.98 -17.34
N GLY A 23 36.38 -6.79 -16.38
CA GLY A 23 35.73 -8.08 -16.68
C GLY A 23 34.39 -7.87 -17.38
N PRO A 24 33.79 -8.91 -17.99
CA PRO A 24 32.42 -8.80 -18.50
C PRO A 24 31.49 -8.41 -17.33
N ALA A 25 30.65 -7.40 -17.55
CA ALA A 25 29.72 -6.93 -16.53
C ALA A 25 28.81 -8.09 -16.09
N SER A 26 28.73 -8.31 -14.77
CA SER A 26 27.78 -9.28 -14.21
C SER A 26 26.37 -8.86 -14.60
N PRO A 27 25.49 -9.81 -14.97
CA PRO A 27 24.10 -9.49 -15.27
C PRO A 27 23.45 -8.85 -14.04
N SER A 28 22.59 -7.85 -14.27
CA SER A 28 21.84 -7.18 -13.21
C SER A 28 20.53 -7.93 -12.96
N SER A 29 20.05 -7.91 -11.71
CA SER A 29 18.79 -8.57 -11.36
C SER A 29 17.99 -7.74 -10.38
N ALA A 30 16.66 -7.82 -10.48
CA ALA A 30 15.75 -7.23 -9.50
C ALA A 30 14.45 -8.02 -9.39
N THR A 31 13.77 -7.81 -8.27
CA THR A 31 12.44 -8.35 -7.98
C THR A 31 11.48 -7.20 -7.70
N TRP A 32 10.26 -7.28 -8.20
CA TRP A 32 9.20 -6.30 -7.93
C TRP A 32 7.85 -6.97 -7.72
N LEU A 33 6.87 -6.18 -7.27
CA LEU A 33 5.50 -6.63 -7.05
C LEU A 33 4.75 -6.71 -8.37
N GLN A 34 4.23 -7.90 -8.64
CA GLN A 34 3.26 -8.15 -9.71
C GLN A 34 1.83 -7.97 -9.17
N GLY A 35 1.62 -8.39 -7.92
CA GLY A 35 0.36 -8.23 -7.20
C GLY A 35 0.54 -8.48 -5.72
N ALA A 36 -0.33 -7.94 -4.90
CA ALA A 36 -0.38 -8.24 -3.48
C ALA A 36 -1.80 -8.05 -2.94
N GLY A 37 -2.10 -8.68 -1.83
CA GLY A 37 -3.36 -8.45 -1.16
C GLY A 37 -3.47 -9.12 0.19
N TYR A 38 -4.53 -8.75 0.89
CA TYR A 38 -4.96 -9.40 2.10
C TYR A 38 -6.45 -9.50 2.22
N SER A 39 -6.86 -10.36 3.13
CA SER A 39 -8.20 -10.51 3.64
C SER A 39 -8.06 -10.91 5.10
N TRP A 40 -8.68 -10.19 6.04
CA TRP A 40 -8.92 -10.70 7.41
C TRP A 40 -9.72 -12.04 7.40
N GLU A 41 -10.17 -12.60 8.51
CA GLU A 41 -11.05 -13.80 8.49
C GLU A 41 -12.45 -13.47 8.99
N LEU A 42 -12.56 -12.73 10.09
CA LEU A 42 -13.80 -12.64 10.86
C LEU A 42 -14.44 -11.24 10.80
N PHE A 43 -13.64 -10.19 10.84
CA PHE A 43 -14.07 -8.82 11.06
C PHE A 43 -13.64 -7.88 9.93
N ASN A 44 -14.36 -6.78 9.83
CA ASN A 44 -13.89 -5.62 9.10
C ASN A 44 -13.10 -4.74 10.06
N HIS A 45 -12.05 -4.12 9.57
CA HIS A 45 -11.17 -3.32 10.41
C HIS A 45 -10.91 -1.93 9.84
N ARG A 46 -10.53 -1.03 10.75
CA ARG A 46 -9.77 0.16 10.41
C ARG A 46 -8.37 -0.26 9.98
N VAL A 47 -7.73 0.55 9.16
CA VAL A 47 -6.38 0.29 8.71
C VAL A 47 -5.43 0.92 9.72
N SER A 48 -4.68 0.12 10.50
CA SER A 48 -3.60 0.67 11.35
C SER A 48 -2.22 0.49 10.73
N HIS A 49 -2.01 -0.61 10.02
CA HIS A 49 -0.78 -0.88 9.29
C HIS A 49 -1.03 -1.84 8.11
N VAL A 50 -0.37 -1.60 6.98
CA VAL A 50 -0.34 -2.50 5.83
C VAL A 50 1.06 -2.51 5.26
N GLU A 51 1.57 -3.70 4.93
CA GLU A 51 2.86 -3.83 4.27
C GLU A 51 2.79 -4.91 3.17
N TRP A 52 3.37 -4.61 2.01
CA TRP A 52 3.57 -5.50 0.88
C TRP A 52 4.94 -5.27 0.25
N GLY A 53 5.59 -6.30 -0.29
CA GLY A 53 7.03 -6.25 -0.45
C GLY A 53 7.67 -7.56 -0.83
N VAL A 54 8.83 -7.45 -1.47
CA VAL A 54 9.64 -8.57 -1.93
C VAL A 54 11.09 -8.37 -1.49
N GLY A 55 11.65 -9.39 -0.85
CA GLY A 55 13.05 -9.48 -0.45
C GLY A 55 13.96 -9.90 -1.59
N GLU A 56 15.22 -10.17 -1.25
CA GLU A 56 16.20 -10.70 -2.21
C GLU A 56 15.99 -12.20 -2.51
N ALA A 57 15.42 -12.93 -1.54
CA ALA A 57 15.15 -14.37 -1.65
C ALA A 57 13.76 -14.70 -2.21
N GLY A 58 12.85 -13.72 -2.34
CA GLY A 58 11.46 -13.96 -2.76
C GLY A 58 10.50 -12.93 -2.16
N ALA A 59 9.26 -13.33 -1.91
CA ALA A 59 8.30 -12.44 -1.26
C ALA A 59 8.69 -12.16 0.19
N GLU A 60 8.61 -10.91 0.60
CA GLU A 60 8.79 -10.51 1.99
C GLU A 60 7.74 -9.45 2.32
N THR A 61 6.48 -9.85 2.50
CA THR A 61 5.59 -9.19 3.47
C THR A 61 4.34 -9.95 3.89
N ALA A 62 3.82 -9.58 5.06
CA ALA A 62 2.51 -9.86 5.63
C ALA A 62 1.84 -8.61 6.26
N ILE A 63 0.54 -8.69 6.58
CA ILE A 63 -0.26 -7.59 7.13
C ILE A 63 -0.73 -7.85 8.53
N ILE A 64 -0.50 -6.89 9.42
CA ILE A 64 -1.08 -6.75 10.76
C ILE A 64 -0.98 -5.24 11.07
N GLY A 65 -1.92 -4.52 11.68
CA GLY A 65 -3.20 -4.89 12.25
C GLY A 65 -4.32 -4.05 11.66
N GLY A 66 -5.51 -4.60 11.78
CA GLY A 66 -6.71 -3.82 11.82
C GLY A 66 -7.18 -3.83 13.26
N THR A 67 -7.24 -2.68 13.90
CA THR A 67 -7.85 -2.56 15.23
C THR A 67 -9.35 -2.61 15.05
N SER A 68 -9.91 -3.82 15.11
CA SER A 68 -11.00 -3.94 16.07
C SER A 68 -10.30 -4.17 17.40
N THR A 69 -10.00 -3.06 18.08
CA THR A 69 -10.07 -2.99 19.54
C THR A 69 -9.03 -3.81 20.33
N THR A 70 -8.15 -3.12 21.05
CA THR A 70 -7.20 -3.75 21.98
C THR A 70 -7.95 -4.44 23.13
N GLY A 71 -7.43 -5.57 23.62
CA GLY A 71 -7.87 -6.17 24.90
C GLY A 71 -7.49 -5.35 26.15
N VAL A 72 -7.10 -4.10 25.94
CA VAL A 72 -6.64 -3.13 26.91
C VAL A 72 -7.54 -1.91 26.73
N SER A 73 -8.32 -1.57 27.75
CA SER A 73 -8.99 -0.27 27.79
C SER A 73 -7.89 0.79 27.80
N PRO A 74 -7.82 1.70 26.80
CA PRO A 74 -6.88 2.80 26.85
C PRO A 74 -7.10 3.63 28.13
N ASP A 75 -6.02 4.18 28.69
CA ASP A 75 -6.15 5.27 29.66
C ASP A 75 -6.70 6.49 28.92
N LEU A 76 -8.00 6.74 29.07
CA LEU A 76 -8.68 7.84 28.41
C LEU A 76 -8.45 9.16 29.18
N PRO A 77 -8.36 10.31 28.48
CA PRO A 77 -8.44 11.62 29.12
C PRO A 77 -9.69 11.75 30.00
N ASP A 78 -9.61 12.51 31.09
CA ASP A 78 -10.70 12.70 32.07
C ASP A 78 -12.02 13.22 31.45
N ASP A 79 -11.97 13.78 30.25
CA ASP A 79 -13.12 14.32 29.50
C ASP A 79 -13.72 13.34 28.48
N CYS A 80 -13.17 12.13 28.35
CA CYS A 80 -13.69 11.10 27.47
C CYS A 80 -14.59 10.13 28.24
N ASP A 81 -15.80 9.88 27.75
CA ASP A 81 -16.73 8.92 28.35
C ASP A 81 -16.26 7.49 28.03
N PRO A 82 -15.83 6.69 29.03
CA PRO A 82 -15.33 5.32 28.81
C PRO A 82 -16.36 4.42 28.12
N ASP A 83 -17.65 4.64 28.33
CA ASP A 83 -18.72 3.84 27.70
C ASP A 83 -18.87 4.17 26.19
N THR A 84 -18.31 5.29 25.72
CA THR A 84 -18.25 5.63 24.29
C THR A 84 -16.99 5.09 23.61
N CYS A 85 -15.96 4.72 24.36
CA CYS A 85 -14.71 4.18 23.83
C CYS A 85 -14.59 2.66 23.98
N ASP A 86 -15.69 1.98 24.33
CA ASP A 86 -15.75 0.54 24.54
C ASP A 86 -15.61 -0.21 23.20
N GLU A 87 -14.36 -0.53 22.93
CA GLU A 87 -13.88 -1.25 21.78
C GLU A 87 -13.80 -2.76 22.18
N LEU A 88 -14.67 -3.63 21.61
CA LEU A 88 -14.79 -5.07 21.94
C LEU A 88 -13.66 -5.95 21.37
N PRO A 89 -12.70 -6.48 22.17
CA PRO A 89 -11.49 -7.13 21.65
C PRO A 89 -11.75 -8.40 20.84
N PHE A 90 -11.22 -8.45 19.62
CA PHE A 90 -11.18 -9.65 18.80
C PHE A 90 -9.79 -9.88 18.22
N ARG A 91 -9.32 -11.14 18.28
CA ARG A 91 -8.20 -11.59 17.46
C ARG A 91 -8.76 -11.98 16.10
N ASP A 92 -8.18 -11.44 15.05
CA ASP A 92 -8.46 -11.85 13.68
C ASP A 92 -7.16 -12.32 13.03
N ASP A 93 -7.26 -13.17 12.03
CA ASP A 93 -6.14 -13.62 11.23
C ASP A 93 -6.27 -12.99 9.83
N ALA A 94 -5.15 -12.65 9.20
CA ALA A 94 -5.13 -12.12 7.85
C ALA A 94 -4.53 -13.14 6.88
N ALA A 95 -5.33 -13.60 5.93
CA ALA A 95 -4.85 -14.27 4.73
C ALA A 95 -4.17 -13.24 3.84
N VAL A 96 -2.90 -13.47 3.52
CA VAL A 96 -2.07 -12.57 2.71
C VAL A 96 -1.55 -13.29 1.48
N THR A 97 -1.36 -12.56 0.39
CA THR A 97 -0.78 -13.07 -0.85
C THR A 97 0.11 -12.01 -1.48
N VAL A 98 1.30 -12.42 -1.95
CA VAL A 98 2.26 -11.59 -2.67
C VAL A 98 2.70 -12.34 -3.92
N ARG A 99 2.47 -11.73 -5.09
CA ARG A 99 2.94 -12.19 -6.39
C ARG A 99 4.09 -11.31 -6.85
N TRP A 100 5.14 -11.93 -7.37
CA TRP A 100 6.36 -11.24 -7.72
C TRP A 100 6.93 -11.72 -9.04
N VAL A 101 7.71 -10.83 -9.67
CA VAL A 101 8.56 -11.14 -10.82
C VAL A 101 10.01 -10.85 -10.42
N ARG A 102 10.92 -11.77 -10.75
CA ARG A 102 12.37 -11.59 -10.64
C ARG A 102 12.97 -11.65 -12.04
N ALA A 103 13.56 -10.55 -12.49
CA ALA A 103 14.27 -10.49 -13.77
C ALA A 103 15.78 -10.50 -13.58
N THR A 104 16.48 -11.09 -14.55
CA THR A 104 17.94 -11.00 -14.70
C THR A 104 18.27 -10.70 -16.15
N SER A 105 19.13 -9.71 -16.42
CA SER A 105 19.51 -9.29 -17.77
C SER A 105 20.90 -8.66 -17.81
N SER A 106 21.59 -8.77 -18.95
CA SER A 106 22.85 -8.06 -19.21
C SER A 106 22.69 -6.76 -20.00
N THR A 107 21.52 -6.50 -20.61
CA THR A 107 21.23 -5.24 -21.32
C THR A 107 20.38 -4.27 -20.52
N VAL A 108 19.53 -4.78 -19.63
CA VAL A 108 18.71 -3.98 -18.72
C VAL A 108 19.46 -3.79 -17.42
N SER A 109 19.44 -2.58 -16.90
CA SER A 109 20.01 -2.22 -15.60
C SER A 109 18.89 -2.05 -14.58
N PHE A 110 19.05 -2.65 -13.42
CA PHE A 110 18.14 -2.48 -12.28
C PHE A 110 18.83 -1.79 -11.12
N THR A 111 18.13 -0.89 -10.45
CA THR A 111 18.57 -0.27 -9.18
C THR A 111 17.37 -0.10 -8.27
N THR A 112 17.56 -0.23 -6.96
CA THR A 112 16.48 -0.04 -5.99
C THR A 112 16.60 1.32 -5.32
N ALA A 113 15.46 1.86 -4.92
CA ALA A 113 15.38 3.12 -4.21
C ALA A 113 14.22 3.10 -3.23
N THR A 114 14.35 3.86 -2.14
CA THR A 114 13.34 3.93 -1.07
C THR A 114 12.97 5.38 -0.80
N ALA A 115 11.67 5.66 -0.76
CA ALA A 115 11.12 6.90 -0.24
C ALA A 115 10.44 6.62 1.11
N SER A 116 10.72 7.47 2.09
CA SER A 116 9.98 7.51 3.35
C SER A 116 9.27 8.86 3.47
N LEU A 117 7.95 8.84 3.67
CA LEU A 117 7.12 10.04 3.78
C LEU A 117 6.27 9.94 5.05
N VAL A 118 6.01 11.08 5.70
CA VAL A 118 4.89 11.19 6.64
C VAL A 118 3.89 12.13 5.99
N VAL A 119 2.70 11.62 5.67
CA VAL A 119 1.68 12.33 4.91
C VAL A 119 0.51 12.72 5.81
N GLY A 120 -0.07 13.89 5.58
CA GLY A 120 -1.35 14.30 6.17
C GLY A 120 -2.49 14.16 5.17
N ALA A 121 -3.65 14.77 5.47
CA ALA A 121 -4.85 14.73 4.63
C ALA A 121 -4.65 15.28 3.19
N ASP A 122 -3.68 16.17 2.97
CA ASP A 122 -3.35 16.69 1.63
C ASP A 122 -2.42 15.74 0.82
N GLY A 123 -2.03 14.61 1.41
CA GLY A 123 -0.97 13.74 0.90
C GLY A 123 0.43 14.28 1.15
N GLY A 124 1.42 13.64 0.54
CA GLY A 124 2.81 14.05 0.60
C GLY A 124 3.57 13.69 -0.68
N GLU A 125 4.60 14.47 -0.95
CA GLU A 125 5.47 14.31 -2.12
C GLU A 125 6.93 14.28 -1.68
N ALA A 126 7.71 13.41 -2.31
CA ALA A 126 9.14 13.30 -2.16
C ALA A 126 9.79 13.13 -3.54
N SER A 127 11.10 13.31 -3.63
CA SER A 127 11.86 12.87 -4.79
C SER A 127 13.09 12.09 -4.32
N VAL A 128 13.33 10.95 -4.95
CA VAL A 128 14.45 10.07 -4.62
C VAL A 128 15.45 10.08 -5.76
N ALA A 129 16.67 10.50 -5.47
CA ALA A 129 17.78 10.43 -6.41
C ALA A 129 18.42 9.04 -6.35
N VAL A 130 18.71 8.48 -7.52
CA VAL A 130 19.25 7.13 -7.70
C VAL A 130 20.40 7.20 -8.69
N ASP A 131 21.58 6.81 -8.25
CA ASP A 131 22.73 6.65 -9.14
C ASP A 131 22.50 5.43 -10.05
N LEU A 132 22.71 5.61 -11.35
CA LEU A 132 22.58 4.51 -12.29
C LEU A 132 23.90 3.71 -12.37
N PRO A 133 23.84 2.38 -12.60
CA PRO A 133 25.04 1.59 -12.83
C PRO A 133 25.83 2.10 -14.04
N ASP A 134 27.16 1.99 -13.96
CA ASP A 134 28.04 2.36 -15.07
C ASP A 134 27.64 1.59 -16.35
N GLY A 135 27.39 2.32 -17.43
CA GLY A 135 26.99 1.74 -18.72
C GLY A 135 25.49 1.48 -18.87
N ALA A 136 24.65 1.88 -17.92
CA ALA A 136 23.20 1.93 -18.12
C ALA A 136 22.85 2.83 -19.33
N THR A 137 22.01 2.32 -20.24
CA THR A 137 21.59 3.05 -21.44
C THR A 137 20.10 2.87 -21.71
N GLY A 138 19.49 3.87 -22.33
CA GLY A 138 18.07 3.88 -22.68
C GLY A 138 17.22 4.71 -21.71
N ASP A 139 15.92 4.46 -21.75
CA ASP A 139 14.94 5.18 -20.94
C ASP A 139 14.77 4.48 -19.58
N SER A 140 14.37 5.25 -18.57
CA SER A 140 14.15 4.76 -17.21
C SER A 140 12.69 4.86 -16.79
N PHE A 141 12.20 3.85 -16.08
CA PHE A 141 10.91 3.86 -15.39
C PHE A 141 11.03 3.20 -14.00
N ALA A 142 10.02 3.37 -13.15
CA ALA A 142 10.00 2.83 -11.79
C ALA A 142 8.82 1.87 -11.58
N LEU A 143 9.07 0.76 -10.91
CA LEU A 143 8.09 -0.26 -10.53
C LEU A 143 8.05 -0.40 -9.01
N LEU A 144 6.87 -0.63 -8.45
CA LEU A 144 6.68 -0.84 -7.02
C LEU A 144 7.32 -2.17 -6.58
N ARG A 145 8.23 -2.08 -5.60
CA ARG A 145 8.87 -3.22 -4.96
C ARG A 145 8.30 -3.49 -3.57
N ARG A 146 8.03 -2.43 -2.81
CA ARG A 146 7.45 -2.48 -1.46
C ARG A 146 6.57 -1.27 -1.24
N LEU A 147 5.47 -1.47 -0.53
CA LEU A 147 4.61 -0.44 0.03
C LEU A 147 4.34 -0.79 1.49
N ALA A 148 4.74 0.09 2.41
CA ALA A 148 4.33 0.08 3.80
C ALA A 148 3.53 1.34 4.09
N LEU A 149 2.47 1.22 4.90
CA LEU A 149 1.77 2.34 5.52
C LEU A 149 1.58 2.05 7.01
N ASP A 150 1.80 3.06 7.85
CA ASP A 150 1.70 2.98 9.30
C ASP A 150 1.02 4.24 9.85
N THR A 151 -0.04 4.03 10.62
CA THR A 151 -0.87 5.11 11.19
C THR A 151 -0.44 5.55 12.58
N ASP A 152 0.54 4.88 13.20
CA ASP A 152 1.09 5.22 14.52
C ASP A 152 2.02 6.45 14.44
N GLN A 153 1.47 7.55 13.93
CA GLN A 153 2.10 8.86 13.92
C GLN A 153 1.30 9.80 14.82
N PRO A 154 1.96 10.69 15.57
CA PRO A 154 1.26 11.73 16.33
C PRO A 154 0.32 12.55 15.43
N LEU A 155 -0.80 12.99 15.98
CA LEU A 155 -1.71 13.90 15.27
C LEU A 155 -1.05 15.26 15.09
N THR A 156 -1.32 15.95 13.98
CA THR A 156 -0.77 17.29 13.74
C THR A 156 -1.21 18.34 14.78
N GLY A 157 -2.36 18.13 15.43
CA GLY A 157 -2.89 19.01 16.47
C GLY A 157 -2.45 18.67 17.90
N GLY A 158 -1.66 17.60 18.09
CA GLY A 158 -1.19 17.15 19.40
C GLY A 158 -2.05 16.02 20.00
N GLU A 159 -2.02 15.88 21.33
CA GLU A 159 -2.76 14.82 22.02
C GLU A 159 -4.28 15.01 21.87
N ALA A 160 -5.00 13.90 21.70
CA ALA A 160 -6.45 13.84 21.60
C ALA A 160 -6.98 12.61 22.34
N CYS A 161 -8.31 12.50 22.46
CA CYS A 161 -8.97 11.29 23.00
C CYS A 161 -8.90 10.07 22.07
N TYR A 162 -8.21 10.18 20.93
CA TYR A 162 -8.03 9.11 19.96
C TYR A 162 -6.54 8.78 19.78
N THR A 163 -6.21 7.49 19.79
CA THR A 163 -4.86 6.97 19.59
C THR A 163 -4.66 6.54 18.13
N PRO A 164 -3.77 7.17 17.34
CA PRO A 164 -3.57 6.85 15.93
C PRO A 164 -3.18 5.40 15.64
N ALA A 165 -2.45 4.74 16.55
CA ALA A 165 -2.14 3.30 16.48
C ALA A 165 -3.40 2.41 16.35
N TYR A 166 -4.57 2.93 16.73
CA TYR A 166 -5.86 2.27 16.55
C TYR A 166 -6.46 2.45 15.16
N GLY A 167 -5.70 2.92 14.17
CA GLY A 167 -6.05 2.85 12.75
C GLY A 167 -7.25 3.67 12.30
N TRP A 168 -7.25 4.06 11.04
CA TRP A 168 -8.28 4.96 10.51
C TRP A 168 -9.27 4.25 9.60
N HIS A 169 -10.44 4.84 9.41
CA HIS A 169 -11.34 4.50 8.32
C HIS A 169 -10.88 5.25 7.05
N PRO A 170 -10.20 4.61 6.09
CA PRO A 170 -9.74 5.31 4.90
C PRO A 170 -10.90 5.74 4.00
N ARG A 171 -10.81 6.96 3.47
CA ARG A 171 -11.50 7.42 2.25
C ARG A 171 -10.61 7.30 1.03
N ARG A 172 -9.29 7.30 1.23
CA ARG A 172 -8.33 7.14 0.15
C ARG A 172 -7.02 6.56 0.65
N ILE A 173 -6.42 5.68 -0.15
CA ILE A 173 -5.04 5.21 0.01
C ILE A 173 -4.41 5.25 -1.37
N PHE A 174 -3.31 5.98 -1.54
CA PHE A 174 -2.62 6.00 -2.83
C PHE A 174 -1.10 6.06 -2.73
N VAL A 175 -0.44 5.51 -3.76
CA VAL A 175 0.97 5.67 -4.07
C VAL A 175 1.15 5.85 -5.58
N GLU A 176 2.03 6.77 -5.97
CA GLU A 176 2.35 7.09 -7.36
C GLU A 176 3.86 7.28 -7.50
N LEU A 177 4.46 6.48 -8.38
CA LEU A 177 5.84 6.61 -8.84
C LEU A 177 5.81 7.41 -10.14
N GLY A 178 6.34 8.62 -10.10
CA GLY A 178 6.44 9.50 -11.26
C GLY A 178 7.49 9.03 -12.26
N THR A 179 7.44 9.60 -13.47
CA THR A 179 8.46 9.36 -14.49
C THR A 179 9.85 9.79 -13.98
N PRO A 180 10.87 8.91 -14.02
CA PRO A 180 12.22 9.28 -13.65
C PRO A 180 12.75 10.44 -14.51
N VAL A 181 13.37 11.42 -13.87
CA VAL A 181 13.99 12.59 -14.52
C VAL A 181 15.50 12.45 -14.44
N ALA A 182 16.19 12.52 -15.59
CA ALA A 182 17.64 12.41 -15.62
C ALA A 182 18.33 13.52 -14.78
N THR A 183 19.38 13.14 -14.06
CA THR A 183 20.24 14.03 -13.25
C THR A 183 21.71 13.84 -13.63
N ASP A 184 22.60 14.65 -13.04
CA ASP A 184 24.04 14.46 -13.17
C ASP A 184 24.48 13.17 -12.47
N GLY A 185 24.52 12.06 -13.20
CA GLY A 185 24.98 10.75 -12.72
C GLY A 185 23.89 9.71 -12.44
N GLY A 186 22.62 10.05 -12.64
CA GLY A 186 21.53 9.12 -12.34
C GLY A 186 20.15 9.62 -12.77
N VAL A 187 19.14 9.25 -11.97
CA VAL A 187 17.75 9.70 -12.14
C VAL A 187 17.15 10.17 -10.82
N SER A 188 16.17 11.06 -10.88
CA SER A 188 15.33 11.48 -9.75
C SER A 188 13.91 11.03 -9.99
N ILE A 189 13.31 10.33 -9.03
CA ILE A 189 11.97 9.74 -9.17
C ILE A 189 11.04 10.53 -8.25
N PRO A 190 10.03 11.24 -8.78
CA PRO A 190 8.97 11.81 -7.96
C PRO A 190 8.16 10.68 -7.32
N VAL A 191 7.87 10.78 -6.03
CA VAL A 191 7.02 9.83 -5.30
C VAL A 191 5.92 10.61 -4.61
N ARG A 192 4.67 10.22 -4.84
CA ARG A 192 3.51 10.80 -4.16
C ARG A 192 2.79 9.70 -3.41
N ALA A 193 2.39 9.98 -2.19
CA ALA A 193 1.60 9.06 -1.38
C ALA A 193 0.56 9.85 -0.58
N GLY A 194 -0.51 9.18 -0.17
CA GLY A 194 -1.51 9.83 0.68
C GLY A 194 -2.48 8.85 1.31
N PHE A 195 -3.04 9.33 2.41
CA PHE A 195 -4.04 8.64 3.19
C PHE A 195 -5.06 9.67 3.68
N ASP A 196 -6.31 9.52 3.26
CA ASP A 196 -7.40 10.41 3.68
C ASP A 196 -8.22 9.64 4.71
N ALA A 197 -8.22 10.07 5.98
CA ALA A 197 -9.09 9.51 7.01
C ALA A 197 -10.52 10.04 6.86
N GLY A 198 -11.52 9.18 7.05
CA GLY A 198 -12.94 9.53 7.00
C GLY A 198 -13.62 9.46 8.36
N GLU A 199 -14.87 9.88 8.39
CA GLU A 199 -15.72 9.81 9.58
C GLU A 199 -16.25 8.38 9.79
N SER A 200 -16.43 8.01 11.05
CA SER A 200 -17.06 6.76 11.47
C SER A 200 -18.59 6.83 11.49
N LEU A 201 -19.14 8.02 11.76
CA LEU A 201 -20.58 8.32 11.92
C LEU A 201 -21.27 7.59 13.08
N GLU A 202 -20.49 6.96 13.98
CA GLU A 202 -21.01 6.29 15.17
C GLU A 202 -20.89 7.25 16.36
N GLU A 203 -21.99 7.48 17.12
CA GLU A 203 -21.98 8.42 18.25
C GLU A 203 -20.91 8.09 19.31
N ILE A 204 -20.57 6.79 19.44
CA ILE A 204 -19.52 6.31 20.33
C ILE A 204 -18.11 6.68 19.82
N ARG A 205 -17.91 6.88 18.52
CA ARG A 205 -16.60 7.15 17.91
C ARG A 205 -16.35 8.61 17.55
N GLN A 206 -17.09 9.54 18.17
CA GLN A 206 -16.92 10.99 17.98
C GLN A 206 -15.48 11.48 18.22
N CYS A 207 -14.68 10.76 19.01
CA CYS A 207 -13.27 11.09 19.20
C CYS A 207 -12.45 10.97 17.92
N ILE A 208 -12.71 9.96 17.08
CA ILE A 208 -12.05 9.78 15.78
C ILE A 208 -12.45 10.91 14.84
N ASP A 209 -13.75 11.14 14.74
CA ASP A 209 -14.34 12.11 13.80
C ASP A 209 -13.87 13.54 14.09
N LYS A 210 -13.62 13.88 15.36
CA LYS A 210 -13.09 15.20 15.75
C LYS A 210 -11.65 15.46 15.29
N VAL A 211 -10.88 14.42 14.97
CA VAL A 211 -9.43 14.54 14.69
C VAL A 211 -8.96 13.85 13.43
N ASN A 212 -9.87 13.30 12.61
CA ASN A 212 -9.52 12.62 11.36
C ASN A 212 -8.70 13.49 10.37
N GLU A 213 -9.00 14.78 10.26
CA GLU A 213 -8.23 15.74 9.45
C GLU A 213 -6.79 15.95 9.96
N GLN A 214 -6.51 15.56 11.21
CA GLN A 214 -5.19 15.65 11.82
C GLN A 214 -4.35 14.37 11.67
N ALA A 215 -4.91 13.36 10.99
CA ALA A 215 -4.25 12.09 10.76
C ALA A 215 -2.90 12.29 10.06
N GLN A 216 -1.89 11.59 10.57
CA GLN A 216 -0.60 11.46 9.92
C GLN A 216 -0.33 9.98 9.66
N VAL A 217 0.21 9.65 8.49
CA VAL A 217 0.52 8.26 8.11
C VAL A 217 1.92 8.21 7.54
N ALA A 218 2.75 7.34 8.09
CA ALA A 218 4.08 7.06 7.56
C ALA A 218 3.96 6.08 6.39
N PHE A 219 4.57 6.41 5.26
CA PHE A 219 4.70 5.55 4.10
C PHE A 219 6.16 5.18 3.88
N THR A 220 6.42 3.91 3.59
CA THR A 220 7.69 3.45 3.02
C THR A 220 7.43 2.84 1.65
N VAL A 221 7.98 3.46 0.61
CA VAL A 221 7.80 3.05 -0.78
C VAL A 221 9.16 2.64 -1.33
N GLU A 222 9.37 1.35 -1.56
CA GLU A 222 10.53 0.87 -2.30
C GLU A 222 10.15 0.64 -3.75
N MET A 223 11.05 1.02 -4.65
CA MET A 223 10.87 0.89 -6.08
C MET A 223 12.09 0.24 -6.74
N VAL A 224 11.85 -0.45 -7.84
CA VAL A 224 12.89 -0.85 -8.79
C VAL A 224 12.89 0.17 -9.92
N VAL A 225 14.01 0.82 -10.13
CA VAL A 225 14.33 1.61 -11.32
C VAL A 225 14.84 0.67 -12.39
N VAL A 226 14.13 0.61 -13.51
CA VAL A 226 14.53 -0.15 -14.68
C VAL A 226 15.05 0.84 -15.70
N THR A 227 16.27 0.63 -16.20
CA THR A 227 16.82 1.38 -17.34
C THR A 227 17.10 0.43 -18.48
N THR A 228 16.45 0.66 -19.62
CA THR A 228 16.44 -0.29 -20.74
C THR A 228 16.46 0.41 -22.09
N PRO A 229 17.18 -0.11 -23.10
CA PRO A 229 17.07 0.34 -24.49
C PRO A 229 15.83 -0.24 -25.21
N ALA A 230 15.13 -1.20 -24.60
CA ALA A 230 13.91 -1.77 -25.14
C ALA A 230 12.73 -0.80 -24.99
N ALA A 231 11.73 -0.93 -25.88
CA ALA A 231 10.49 -0.21 -25.70
C ALA A 231 9.78 -0.69 -24.44
N TRP A 232 9.14 0.25 -23.76
CA TRP A 232 8.23 0.00 -22.65
C TRP A 232 7.00 0.88 -22.86
N ASP A 233 5.88 0.44 -22.30
CA ASP A 233 4.62 1.18 -22.36
C ASP A 233 3.91 1.10 -21.00
N HIS A 234 2.85 1.88 -20.85
CA HIS A 234 2.01 1.85 -19.67
C HIS A 234 0.54 1.86 -20.04
N GLN A 235 -0.27 1.26 -19.18
CA GLN A 235 -1.71 1.28 -19.28
C GLN A 235 -2.32 1.73 -17.96
N ASP A 236 -3.12 2.79 -18.03
CA ASP A 236 -3.98 3.17 -16.92
C ASP A 236 -5.18 2.23 -16.86
N VAL A 237 -5.44 1.73 -15.65
CA VAL A 237 -6.55 0.83 -15.36
C VAL A 237 -7.46 1.48 -14.34
N ARG A 238 -8.77 1.37 -14.57
CA ARG A 238 -9.79 1.93 -13.67
C ARG A 238 -10.99 1.00 -13.62
N HIS A 239 -11.47 0.76 -12.40
CA HIS A 239 -12.80 0.23 -12.19
C HIS A 239 -13.39 0.73 -10.87
N SER A 240 -14.70 0.57 -10.74
CA SER A 240 -15.43 0.94 -9.54
C SER A 240 -16.43 -0.16 -9.23
N MET A 241 -16.72 -0.37 -7.96
CA MET A 241 -17.72 -1.32 -7.51
C MET A 241 -18.54 -0.70 -6.39
N SER A 242 -19.82 -1.05 -6.35
CA SER A 242 -20.73 -0.71 -5.26
C SER A 242 -21.44 -1.97 -4.79
N TYR A 243 -21.46 -2.15 -3.48
CA TYR A 243 -22.19 -3.18 -2.77
C TYR A 243 -23.37 -2.50 -2.11
N THR A 244 -24.52 -2.67 -2.74
CA THR A 244 -25.76 -2.04 -2.31
C THR A 244 -26.12 -2.49 -0.90
N TYR A 245 -26.65 -1.57 -0.10
CA TYR A 245 -27.29 -1.90 1.16
C TYR A 245 -28.48 -2.86 0.90
N GLY A 246 -28.67 -3.88 1.73
CA GLY A 246 -29.85 -4.74 1.63
C GLY A 246 -31.14 -3.95 1.91
N ASP A 247 -32.21 -4.17 1.15
CA ASP A 247 -33.47 -3.42 1.30
C ASP A 247 -34.16 -3.69 2.66
N GLY A 248 -33.78 -2.96 3.72
CA GLY A 248 -34.56 -2.95 4.96
C GLY A 248 -33.84 -2.40 6.19
N PRO A 249 -34.40 -1.40 6.91
CA PRO A 249 -33.86 -0.89 8.17
C PRO A 249 -34.05 -1.84 9.37
N ALA A 250 -34.58 -3.05 9.16
CA ALA A 250 -34.98 -3.96 10.24
C ALA A 250 -34.55 -5.42 10.04
N ASN A 251 -33.86 -5.76 8.95
CA ASN A 251 -33.33 -7.11 8.74
C ASN A 251 -32.23 -7.07 7.67
N PRO A 252 -30.94 -6.97 8.05
CA PRO A 252 -29.88 -7.27 7.11
C PRO A 252 -29.89 -8.79 6.93
N ASP A 253 -30.69 -9.31 6.00
CA ASP A 253 -30.44 -10.67 5.54
C ASP A 253 -28.97 -10.74 5.11
N GLU A 254 -28.31 -11.87 5.41
CA GLU A 254 -26.90 -12.10 5.10
C GLU A 254 -26.62 -11.71 3.64
N GLN A 255 -25.79 -10.68 3.42
CA GLN A 255 -25.44 -10.28 2.08
C GLN A 255 -24.62 -11.39 1.44
N PRO A 256 -24.83 -11.68 0.14
CA PRO A 256 -23.98 -12.64 -0.54
C PRO A 256 -22.55 -12.14 -0.56
N ASP A 257 -21.60 -13.07 -0.49
CA ASP A 257 -20.19 -12.77 -0.67
C ASP A 257 -19.97 -11.93 -1.95
N PRO A 258 -19.12 -10.90 -1.91
CA PRO A 258 -18.76 -10.12 -3.09
C PRO A 258 -18.24 -11.00 -4.24
N ASP A 259 -18.92 -11.01 -5.40
CA ASP A 259 -18.42 -11.72 -6.58
C ASP A 259 -17.21 -10.98 -7.17
N LEU A 260 -16.01 -11.54 -6.99
CA LEU A 260 -14.75 -10.98 -7.50
C LEU A 260 -14.44 -11.40 -8.95
N SER A 261 -15.17 -12.34 -9.52
CA SER A 261 -14.79 -13.03 -10.76
C SER A 261 -14.91 -12.18 -12.03
N GLU A 262 -15.75 -11.14 -12.02
CA GLU A 262 -16.00 -10.26 -13.17
C GLU A 262 -15.05 -9.04 -13.26
N ARG A 263 -14.06 -8.97 -12.38
CA ARG A 263 -13.27 -7.77 -12.12
C ARG A 263 -11.83 -7.70 -12.67
N PRO A 264 -11.28 -8.72 -13.35
CA PRO A 264 -10.07 -8.54 -14.15
C PRO A 264 -10.33 -7.55 -15.30
N LEU A 265 -9.51 -6.50 -15.38
CA LEU A 265 -9.46 -5.56 -16.49
C LEU A 265 -8.49 -6.09 -17.54
N ALA A 266 -8.88 -6.06 -18.82
CA ALA A 266 -7.99 -6.49 -19.88
C ALA A 266 -6.73 -5.62 -19.94
N LEU A 267 -5.56 -6.26 -20.00
CA LEU A 267 -4.31 -5.61 -20.36
C LEU A 267 -4.10 -5.72 -21.87
N ASP A 268 -3.93 -4.57 -22.51
CA ASP A 268 -3.58 -4.41 -23.92
C ASP A 268 -2.11 -3.96 -24.04
N LEU A 269 -1.25 -4.68 -23.32
CA LEU A 269 0.20 -4.49 -23.35
C LEU A 269 0.80 -5.70 -24.06
N ASP A 270 1.54 -5.46 -25.15
CA ASP A 270 2.25 -6.51 -25.88
C ASP A 270 3.46 -7.09 -25.10
N ALA A 271 3.79 -6.48 -23.96
CA ALA A 271 4.97 -6.80 -23.17
C ALA A 271 4.74 -8.00 -22.22
N PRO A 272 5.71 -8.94 -22.12
CA PRO A 272 5.59 -10.13 -21.28
C PRO A 272 5.79 -9.87 -19.78
N LEU A 273 6.42 -8.75 -19.41
CA LEU A 273 6.66 -8.37 -18.03
C LEU A 273 5.85 -7.13 -17.68
N VAL A 274 5.24 -7.15 -16.51
CA VAL A 274 4.44 -6.05 -15.98
C VAL A 274 4.77 -5.76 -14.52
N GLY A 275 4.58 -4.51 -14.12
CA GLY A 275 4.64 -4.07 -12.73
C GLY A 275 3.81 -2.80 -12.54
N TRP A 276 3.69 -2.33 -11.30
CA TRP A 276 2.85 -1.20 -10.94
C TRP A 276 3.67 0.07 -10.71
N SER A 277 3.25 1.20 -11.29
CA SER A 277 3.77 2.53 -10.94
C SER A 277 2.77 3.36 -10.14
N ARG A 278 1.48 3.01 -10.16
CA ARG A 278 0.44 3.72 -9.39
C ARG A 278 -0.61 2.77 -8.86
N LEU A 279 -1.03 3.00 -7.62
CA LEU A 279 -2.17 2.38 -6.95
C LEU A 279 -2.97 3.47 -6.21
N ASP A 280 -4.27 3.59 -6.42
CA ASP A 280 -5.14 4.61 -5.80
C ASP A 280 -6.52 3.99 -5.53
N TRP A 281 -6.79 3.64 -4.28
CA TRP A 281 -8.11 3.23 -3.82
C TRP A 281 -8.81 4.42 -3.20
N ARG A 282 -10.07 4.63 -3.60
CA ARG A 282 -10.97 5.63 -3.03
C ARG A 282 -12.23 4.95 -2.57
N PHE A 283 -12.73 5.33 -1.40
CA PHE A 283 -13.87 4.70 -0.75
C PHE A 283 -14.94 5.75 -0.47
N MET A 284 -16.21 5.35 -0.60
CA MET A 284 -17.35 6.20 -0.24
C MET A 284 -17.26 7.59 -0.88
N VAL A 285 -16.91 7.65 -2.17
CA VAL A 285 -16.52 8.92 -2.83
C VAL A 285 -17.67 9.92 -2.84
N ASP A 286 -18.89 9.40 -2.99
CA ASP A 286 -20.12 10.18 -3.08
C ASP A 286 -20.86 10.30 -1.74
N ASP A 287 -20.26 9.86 -0.63
CA ASP A 287 -20.85 9.95 0.70
C ASP A 287 -20.82 11.40 1.21
N PRO A 288 -21.98 12.04 1.43
CA PRO A 288 -22.07 13.46 1.78
C PRO A 288 -21.56 13.77 3.18
N ASP A 289 -21.50 12.75 4.05
CA ASP A 289 -21.09 12.86 5.45
C ASP A 289 -19.61 12.49 5.61
N GLY A 290 -18.89 12.27 4.50
CA GLY A 290 -17.44 12.02 4.53
C GLY A 290 -17.06 10.72 5.22
N ARG A 291 -17.94 9.71 5.19
CA ARG A 291 -17.71 8.42 5.83
C ARG A 291 -16.46 7.72 5.30
N GLY A 292 -15.63 7.20 6.21
CA GLY A 292 -14.52 6.32 5.87
C GLY A 292 -14.95 4.85 5.75
N ALA A 293 -14.15 4.04 5.08
CA ALA A 293 -14.44 2.61 4.93
C ALA A 293 -13.91 1.78 6.10
N TYR A 294 -14.69 0.79 6.51
CA TYR A 294 -14.13 -0.42 7.09
C TYR A 294 -13.65 -1.31 5.95
N ILE A 295 -12.40 -1.72 5.99
CA ILE A 295 -11.85 -2.62 4.98
C ILE A 295 -11.91 -4.04 5.54
N ARG A 296 -12.15 -4.99 4.67
CA ARG A 296 -12.09 -6.43 4.93
C ARG A 296 -10.92 -7.07 4.18
N SER A 297 -10.80 -6.67 2.92
CA SER A 297 -9.74 -7.07 2.02
C SER A 297 -9.33 -5.89 1.16
N LEU A 298 -8.05 -5.86 0.80
CA LEU A 298 -7.48 -4.93 -0.15
C LEU A 298 -6.47 -5.71 -1.00
N SER A 299 -6.52 -5.58 -2.31
CA SER A 299 -5.58 -6.25 -3.21
C SER A 299 -5.38 -5.50 -4.52
N PHE A 300 -4.31 -5.83 -5.21
CA PHE A 300 -4.03 -5.48 -6.60
C PHE A 300 -3.24 -6.61 -7.26
N ASP A 301 -3.40 -6.78 -8.58
CA ASP A 301 -2.71 -7.84 -9.31
C ASP A 301 -2.65 -7.56 -10.81
N ALA A 302 -1.56 -7.90 -11.47
CA ALA A 302 -1.42 -7.78 -12.92
C ALA A 302 -0.73 -9.01 -13.49
N ASP A 303 -1.21 -9.56 -14.60
CA ASP A 303 -0.65 -10.74 -15.24
C ASP A 303 -0.70 -10.58 -16.76
N ALA A 304 0.45 -10.30 -17.36
CA ALA A 304 0.59 -10.15 -18.81
C ALA A 304 0.29 -11.45 -19.56
N ASP A 305 0.68 -12.62 -19.01
CA ASP A 305 0.48 -13.91 -19.67
C ASP A 305 -1.01 -14.26 -19.75
N GLN A 306 -1.79 -13.78 -18.77
CA GLN A 306 -3.25 -13.92 -18.73
C GLN A 306 -3.99 -12.69 -19.27
N GLY A 307 -3.28 -11.62 -19.61
CA GLY A 307 -3.82 -10.38 -20.17
C GLY A 307 -4.76 -9.63 -19.22
N TYR A 308 -4.46 -9.58 -17.91
CA TYR A 308 -5.33 -8.84 -16.96
C TYR A 308 -4.59 -8.00 -15.91
N ALA A 309 -5.30 -7.01 -15.38
CA ALA A 309 -4.96 -6.28 -14.16
C ALA A 309 -6.20 -6.12 -13.27
N SER A 310 -6.00 -5.91 -11.98
CA SER A 310 -7.07 -5.79 -11.00
C SER A 310 -6.64 -5.01 -9.76
N GLY A 311 -7.63 -4.50 -9.03
CA GLY A 311 -7.43 -3.86 -7.73
C GLY A 311 -8.72 -3.90 -6.93
N HIS A 312 -8.78 -4.65 -5.84
CA HIS A 312 -10.04 -4.89 -5.13
C HIS A 312 -10.02 -4.38 -3.71
N ALA A 313 -11.20 -4.00 -3.24
CA ALA A 313 -11.48 -3.83 -1.83
C ALA A 313 -12.83 -4.46 -1.51
N THR A 314 -13.01 -4.92 -0.28
CA THR A 314 -14.31 -5.33 0.25
C THR A 314 -14.47 -4.83 1.68
N ASN A 315 -15.71 -4.80 2.17
CA ASN A 315 -16.06 -4.51 3.56
C ASN A 315 -16.96 -5.61 4.17
N TYR A 316 -17.06 -6.78 3.53
CA TYR A 316 -17.99 -7.82 3.95
C TYR A 316 -17.35 -8.75 4.99
N SER A 317 -17.93 -8.82 6.18
CA SER A 317 -17.51 -9.75 7.23
C SER A 317 -18.69 -10.65 7.62
N PRO A 318 -18.46 -11.97 7.82
CA PRO A 318 -19.51 -12.90 8.24
C PRO A 318 -20.15 -12.52 9.59
N ILE A 319 -19.44 -11.75 10.42
CA ILE A 319 -19.83 -11.42 11.79
C ILE A 319 -20.48 -10.04 11.88
N THR A 320 -19.87 -9.02 11.30
CA THR A 320 -20.32 -7.63 11.47
C THR A 320 -21.34 -7.20 10.43
N GLN A 321 -21.37 -7.85 9.26
CA GLN A 321 -22.31 -7.58 8.17
C GLN A 321 -22.46 -6.08 7.88
N LEU A 322 -21.36 -5.32 7.95
CA LEU A 322 -21.38 -3.89 7.61
C LEU A 322 -21.78 -3.73 6.14
N THR A 323 -22.75 -2.86 5.89
CA THR A 323 -23.48 -2.78 4.62
C THR A 323 -23.37 -1.40 4.00
N GLY A 324 -23.49 -1.35 2.66
CA GLY A 324 -23.28 -0.14 1.87
C GLY A 324 -21.79 0.20 1.78
N PHE A 325 -21.16 -0.19 0.68
CA PHE A 325 -19.74 0.08 0.42
C PHE A 325 -19.53 0.32 -1.05
N ASP A 326 -18.83 1.38 -1.40
CA ASP A 326 -18.33 1.58 -2.74
C ASP A 326 -16.85 1.91 -2.70
N TYR A 327 -16.17 1.51 -3.76
CA TYR A 327 -14.81 1.94 -4.00
C TYR A 327 -14.56 2.17 -5.49
N THR A 328 -13.57 3.00 -5.76
CA THR A 328 -12.93 3.15 -7.06
C THR A 328 -11.46 2.78 -6.91
N PHE A 329 -10.96 1.95 -7.83
CA PHE A 329 -9.54 1.70 -7.98
C PHE A 329 -9.06 2.33 -9.28
N GLU A 330 -7.98 3.10 -9.18
CA GLU A 330 -7.18 3.57 -10.31
C GLU A 330 -5.74 3.08 -10.13
N GLY A 331 -5.11 2.66 -11.21
CA GLY A 331 -3.70 2.30 -11.19
C GLY A 331 -3.05 2.42 -12.56
N THR A 332 -1.73 2.30 -12.58
CA THR A 332 -0.93 2.35 -13.80
C THR A 332 -0.02 1.14 -13.82
N VAL A 333 -0.21 0.29 -14.84
CA VAL A 333 0.61 -0.89 -15.10
C VAL A 333 1.64 -0.53 -16.15
N VAL A 334 2.91 -0.83 -15.89
CA VAL A 334 4.03 -0.62 -16.82
C VAL A 334 4.44 -1.97 -17.41
N GLY A 335 4.50 -2.07 -18.73
CA GLY A 335 4.90 -3.25 -19.48
C GLY A 335 6.23 -3.06 -20.21
N PHE A 336 7.11 -4.06 -20.18
CA PHE A 336 8.39 -4.03 -20.89
C PHE A 336 8.93 -5.42 -21.24
N GLU A 337 9.96 -5.45 -22.12
CA GLU A 337 10.66 -6.67 -22.53
C GLU A 337 12.08 -6.76 -21.95
N LEU A 338 12.59 -7.99 -21.84
CA LEU A 338 14.01 -8.28 -21.58
C LEU A 338 14.65 -8.87 -22.84
N PRO A 339 15.39 -8.09 -23.65
CA PRO A 339 15.93 -8.58 -24.93
C PRO A 339 16.86 -9.79 -24.81
N ASP A 340 17.57 -9.90 -23.69
CA ASP A 340 18.59 -10.92 -23.40
C ASP A 340 18.45 -11.52 -22.00
N GLY A 341 17.29 -11.35 -21.37
CA GLY A 341 17.07 -11.71 -19.97
C GLY A 341 16.13 -12.87 -19.77
N GLU A 342 16.09 -13.33 -18.53
CA GLU A 342 15.14 -14.32 -18.04
C GLU A 342 14.32 -13.71 -16.91
N ALA A 343 13.07 -14.13 -16.80
CA ALA A 343 12.19 -13.76 -15.71
C ALA A 343 11.62 -15.01 -15.04
N ASP A 344 11.68 -15.03 -13.71
CA ASP A 344 10.99 -16.00 -12.88
C ASP A 344 9.82 -15.31 -12.17
N ARG A 345 8.75 -16.07 -11.92
CA ARG A 345 7.55 -15.57 -11.26
C ARG A 345 7.21 -16.47 -10.09
N GLY A 346 6.78 -15.87 -9.00
CA GLY A 346 6.39 -16.62 -7.83
C GLY A 346 5.20 -16.03 -7.10
N THR A 347 4.67 -16.83 -6.19
CA THR A 347 3.58 -16.44 -5.31
C THR A 347 3.87 -16.98 -3.92
N ALA A 348 3.78 -16.10 -2.94
CA ALA A 348 3.78 -16.43 -1.53
C ALA A 348 2.40 -16.14 -0.98
N ALA A 349 1.83 -17.08 -0.22
CA ALA A 349 0.53 -16.89 0.41
C ALA A 349 0.49 -17.62 1.75
N GLY A 350 -0.02 -16.95 2.78
CA GLY A 350 -0.10 -17.52 4.11
C GLY A 350 -1.12 -16.78 4.97
N THR A 351 -1.24 -17.21 6.22
CA THR A 351 -2.08 -16.56 7.22
C THR A 351 -1.19 -15.98 8.30
N VAL A 352 -1.41 -14.72 8.66
CA VAL A 352 -0.70 -14.05 9.76
C VAL A 352 -1.70 -13.56 10.83
N PRO A 353 -1.44 -13.81 12.11
CA PRO A 353 -2.27 -13.30 13.20
C PRO A 353 -2.26 -11.78 13.27
N ALA A 354 -3.42 -11.12 13.31
CA ALA A 354 -3.50 -9.68 13.53
C ALA A 354 -3.27 -9.34 15.02
N GLU A 355 -2.01 -9.42 15.47
CA GLU A 355 -1.59 -9.15 16.84
C GLU A 355 -1.17 -7.68 17.06
N LEU A 356 -1.41 -7.19 18.28
CA LEU A 356 -0.89 -5.92 18.78
C LEU A 356 0.10 -6.20 19.91
N ASP A 357 1.15 -5.39 20.03
CA ASP A 357 2.07 -5.44 21.16
C ASP A 357 1.44 -4.80 22.42
N ASP A 358 2.19 -4.79 23.52
CA ASP A 358 1.73 -4.24 24.80
C ASP A 358 1.46 -2.72 24.72
N GLU A 359 1.94 -2.04 23.69
CA GLU A 359 1.67 -0.63 23.39
C GLU A 359 0.52 -0.42 22.40
N GLY A 360 -0.17 -1.50 21.98
CA GLY A 360 -1.29 -1.43 21.04
C GLY A 360 -0.86 -1.26 19.58
N ARG A 361 0.42 -1.43 19.27
CA ARG A 361 0.96 -1.31 17.90
C ARG A 361 0.90 -2.64 17.18
N ALA A 362 0.66 -2.58 15.89
CA ALA A 362 0.68 -3.77 15.04
C ALA A 362 2.02 -4.51 15.09
N VAL A 363 1.98 -5.82 15.37
CA VAL A 363 3.17 -6.67 15.31
C VAL A 363 3.41 -7.08 13.86
N VAL A 364 4.50 -6.62 13.23
CA VAL A 364 4.82 -7.00 11.85
C VAL A 364 5.34 -8.44 11.79
N GLN A 365 4.74 -9.27 10.93
CA GLN A 365 5.18 -10.65 10.70
C GLN A 365 5.71 -10.85 9.29
N VAL A 366 6.74 -11.68 9.17
CA VAL A 366 7.33 -12.08 7.89
C VAL A 366 6.78 -13.46 7.54
N LEU A 367 6.25 -13.61 6.33
CA LEU A 367 5.97 -14.94 5.83
C LEU A 367 7.31 -15.66 5.56
N GLY A 368 7.64 -16.67 6.37
CA GLY A 368 8.85 -17.47 6.15
C GLY A 368 8.65 -18.41 4.96
N TRP A 369 9.45 -18.26 3.90
CA TRP A 369 9.43 -19.12 2.71
C TRP A 369 10.81 -19.63 2.35
#